data_AF-A0A8J4U6W5-F1
#
_entry.id   AF-A0A8J4U6W5-F1
#
_cell.length_a   1.000
_cell.length_b   1.000
_cell.length_c   1.000
_cell.angle_alpha   90.00
_cell.angle_beta   90.00
_cell.angle_gamma   90.00
#
_symmetry.space_group_name_H-M   'P 1'
#
loop_
_entity.id
_entity.type
_entity.pdbx_description
1 polymer ?
#
loop_
_entity_poly.entity_id
_entity_poly.type
_entity_poly.pdbx_seq_one_letter_code
_entity_poly.pdbx_strand_id
1 'polypeptide(L)' 'MVGNPLKGMGLGGGEDKSEADTPKDPAAAAGMTREEYEEYQKQVVEEKMQRDADFLHRKAERATLRVCLREKYRLPK' A
#
# COMPACT_ATOMS: atom_id res chain seq x y z
N MET A 1 24.70 -4.34 -19.98
CA MET A 1 24.18 -3.18 -19.22
C MET A 1 23.35 -2.34 -20.17
N VAL A 2 22.02 -2.39 -20.06
CA VAL A 2 21.12 -1.50 -20.79
C VAL A 2 20.42 -0.67 -19.72
N GLY A 3 20.76 0.63 -19.69
CA GLY A 3 20.30 1.57 -18.66
C GLY A 3 18.79 1.82 -18.78
N ASN A 4 18.11 1.80 -17.64
CA ASN A 4 16.69 2.07 -17.54
C ASN A 4 16.40 3.55 -17.83
N PRO A 5 15.57 3.90 -18.84
CA PRO A 5 15.31 5.30 -19.23
C PRO A 5 14.47 6.09 -18.20
N LEU A 6 14.01 5.45 -17.12
CA LEU A 6 13.22 6.08 -16.06
C LEU A 6 14.07 6.82 -15.00
N LYS A 7 15.40 6.81 -15.11
CA LYS A 7 16.29 7.50 -14.16
C LYS A 7 16.27 9.05 -14.30
N GLY A 8 15.60 9.58 -15.33
CA GLY A 8 15.42 11.01 -15.57
C GLY A 8 14.08 11.60 -15.11
N MET A 9 13.13 10.78 -14.65
CA MET A 9 11.88 11.27 -14.05
C MET A 9 12.12 11.61 -12.58
N GLY A 10 13.03 12.56 -12.35
CA GLY A 10 13.18 13.23 -11.07
C GLY A 10 11.92 14.04 -10.81
N LEU A 11 10.93 13.41 -10.19
CA LEU A 11 9.93 14.13 -9.41
C LEU A 11 10.62 14.58 -8.13
N GLY A 12 11.42 15.63 -8.28
CA GLY A 12 12.00 16.38 -7.17
C GLY A 12 10.87 17.00 -6.36
N GLY A 13 10.66 16.44 -5.18
CA GLY A 13 9.86 17.00 -4.09
C GLY A 13 10.62 16.81 -2.79
N GLY A 14 11.94 16.97 -2.82
CA GLY A 14 12.77 17.11 -1.63
C GLY A 14 12.78 18.58 -1.22
N GLU A 15 11.68 19.05 -0.65
CA GLU A 15 11.69 20.26 0.16
C GLU A 15 11.94 19.85 1.61
N ASP A 16 13.16 20.12 2.05
CA ASP A 16 13.49 20.40 3.44
C ASP A 16 12.63 21.60 3.89
N LYS A 17 11.44 21.32 4.41
CA LYS A 17 10.58 22.29 5.11
C LYS A 17 10.63 21.97 6.58
N SER A 18 11.60 22.59 7.24
CA SER A 18 11.52 23.21 8.55
C SER A 18 10.41 22.70 9.48
N GLU A 19 10.85 22.20 10.64
CA GLU A 19 10.10 22.17 11.90
C GLU A 19 9.50 23.56 12.22
N ALA A 20 8.40 23.91 11.58
CA ALA A 20 7.56 25.05 11.91
C ALA A 20 6.23 24.85 11.19
N ASP A 21 5.18 24.62 11.97
CA ASP A 21 3.78 24.53 11.53
C ASP A 21 3.30 23.15 11.04
N THR A 22 3.57 22.10 11.83
CA THR A 22 2.55 21.04 11.95
C THR A 22 1.30 21.67 12.55
N PRO A 23 0.14 21.66 11.86
CA PRO A 23 -1.10 22.13 12.43
C PRO A 23 -1.33 21.37 13.74
N LYS A 24 -1.61 22.10 14.82
CA LYS A 24 -1.80 21.56 16.19
C LYS A 24 -2.88 20.48 16.28
N ASP A 25 -3.68 20.32 15.24
CA ASP A 25 -4.65 19.24 15.09
C ASP A 25 -4.68 18.74 13.62
N PRO A 26 -4.31 17.48 13.34
CA PRO A 26 -4.39 16.91 11.99
C PRO A 26 -5.83 16.82 11.45
N ALA A 27 -6.84 16.80 12.32
CA ALA A 27 -8.25 16.86 11.90
C ALA A 27 -8.60 18.23 11.29
N ALA A 28 -8.16 19.31 11.95
CA ALA A 28 -8.36 20.68 11.46
C ALA A 28 -7.62 20.94 10.14
N ALA A 29 -6.45 20.32 9.95
CA ALA A 29 -5.68 20.39 8.71
C ALA A 29 -6.37 19.73 7.52
N ALA A 30 -7.14 18.66 7.78
CA ALA A 30 -7.97 17.97 6.80
C ALA A 30 -9.34 18.62 6.61
N GLY A 31 -9.66 19.71 7.33
CA GLY A 31 -10.97 20.36 7.32
C GLY A 31 -12.08 19.48 7.91
N MET A 32 -11.72 18.46 8.69
CA MET A 32 -12.65 17.53 9.34
C MET A 32 -12.80 17.89 10.81
N THR A 33 -13.96 17.58 11.39
CA THR A 33 -14.09 17.53 12.85
C THR A 33 -13.21 16.42 13.40
N ARG A 34 -12.81 16.53 14.66
CA ARG A 34 -11.94 15.53 15.32
C ARG A 34 -12.54 14.12 15.27
N GLU A 35 -13.86 14.01 15.43
CA GLU A 35 -14.59 12.75 15.41
C GLU A 35 -14.56 12.11 14.00
N GLU A 36 -14.79 12.91 12.95
CA GLU A 36 -14.68 12.46 11.55
C GLU A 36 -13.27 12.00 11.19
N TYR A 37 -12.23 12.67 11.71
CA TYR A 37 -10.85 12.26 11.47
C TYR A 37 -10.50 10.92 12.14
N GLU A 38 -11.00 10.68 13.35
CA GLU A 38 -10.81 9.40 14.05
C GLU A 38 -11.52 8.25 13.33
N GLU A 39 -12.72 8.48 12.81
CA GLU A 39 -13.43 7.49 11.97
C GLU A 39 -12.73 7.26 10.64
N TYR A 40 -12.25 8.31 9.98
CA TYR A 40 -11.47 8.18 8.75
C TYR A 40 -10.21 7.33 8.97
N GLN A 41 -9.48 7.56 10.06
CA GLN A 41 -8.32 6.73 10.39
C GLN A 41 -8.69 5.25 10.59
N LYS A 42 -9.79 4.99 11.31
CA LYS A 42 -10.29 3.61 11.48
C LYS A 42 -10.61 2.97 10.13
N GLN A 43 -11.33 3.67 9.25
CA GLN A 43 -11.66 3.18 7.91
C GLN A 43 -10.41 2.87 7.08
N VAL A 44 -9.41 3.76 7.09
CA VAL A 44 -8.14 3.54 6.36
C VAL A 44 -7.42 2.28 6.84
N VAL A 45 -7.40 2.04 8.16
CA VAL A 45 -6.80 0.84 8.75
C VAL A 45 -7.61 -0.41 8.39
N GLU A 46 -8.93 -0.37 8.54
CA GLU A 46 -9.82 -1.49 8.22
C GLU A 46 -9.75 -1.88 6.75
N GLU A 47 -9.81 -0.91 5.83
CA GLU A 47 -9.69 -1.16 4.40
C GLU A 47 -8.32 -1.75 4.04
N LYS A 48 -7.25 -1.26 4.69
CA LYS A 48 -5.92 -1.84 4.50
C LYS A 48 -5.88 -3.30 4.97
N MET A 49 -6.43 -3.58 6.14
CA MET A 49 -6.50 -4.94 6.68
C MET A 49 -7.29 -5.87 5.76
N GLN A 50 -8.44 -5.42 5.25
CA GLN A 50 -9.26 -6.19 4.31
C GLN A 50 -8.49 -6.46 3.00
N ARG A 51 -7.85 -5.43 2.42
CA ARG A 51 -7.04 -5.59 1.21
C ARG A 51 -5.88 -6.56 1.40
N ASP A 52 -5.19 -6.48 2.54
CA ASP A 52 -4.08 -7.38 2.85
C ASP A 52 -4.57 -8.82 3.04
N ALA A 53 -5.72 -9.02 3.69
CA ALA A 53 -6.35 -10.33 3.83
C ALA A 53 -6.75 -10.94 2.48
N ASP A 54 -7.41 -10.16 1.62
CA ASP A 54 -7.79 -10.58 0.26
C ASP A 54 -6.58 -10.93 -0.59
N PHE A 55 -5.51 -10.13 -0.49
CA PHE A 55 -4.26 -10.40 -1.20
C PHE A 55 -3.64 -11.72 -0.74
N LEU A 56 -3.58 -11.96 0.57
CA LEU A 56 -3.06 -13.21 1.12
C LEU A 56 -3.90 -14.41 0.70
N HIS A 57 -5.22 -14.28 0.71
CA HIS A 57 -6.14 -15.33 0.28
C HIS A 57 -5.91 -15.70 -1.20
N ARG A 58 -5.96 -14.71 -2.10
CA ARG A 58 -5.74 -14.93 -3.55
C ARG A 58 -4.34 -15.45 -3.84
N LYS A 59 -3.33 -15.02 -3.08
CA LYS A 59 -1.97 -15.54 -3.19
C LYS A 59 -1.88 -17.02 -2.80
N ALA A 60 -2.56 -17.41 -1.72
CA ALA A 60 -2.64 -18.80 -1.28
C ALA A 60 -3.37 -19.67 -2.32
N GLU A 61 -4.54 -19.25 -2.81
CA GLU A 61 -5.29 -19.94 -3.86
C GLU A 61 -4.43 -20.15 -5.12
N ARG A 62 -3.74 -19.10 -5.58
CA ARG A 62 -2.87 -19.19 -6.74
C ARG A 62 -1.71 -20.17 -6.53
N ALA A 63 -1.12 -20.17 -5.33
CA ALA A 63 -0.06 -21.12 -5.00
C ALA A 63 -0.57 -22.56 -5.01
N THR A 64 -1.75 -22.82 -4.42
CA THR A 64 -2.40 -24.13 -4.42
C THR A 64 -2.66 -24.63 -5.84
N LEU A 65 -3.29 -23.80 -6.69
CA LEU A 65 -3.53 -24.16 -8.09
C LEU A 65 -2.24 -24.49 -8.84
N ARG A 66 -1.18 -23.70 -8.63
CA ARG A 66 0.13 -23.95 -9.25
C ARG A 66 0.71 -25.30 -8.82
N VAL A 67 0.59 -25.65 -7.55
CA VAL A 67 1.07 -26.95 -7.02
C VAL A 67 0.26 -28.10 -7.64
N CYS A 68 -1.07 -28.04 -7.60
CA CYS A 68 -1.93 -29.09 -8.16
C CYS A 68 -1.67 -29.31 -9.66
N LEU A 69 -1.51 -28.24 -10.44
CA LEU A 69 -1.22 -28.35 -11.88
C LEU A 69 0.18 -28.90 -12.13
N ARG A 70 1.18 -28.48 -11.35
CA ARG A 70 2.54 -28.99 -11.43
C ARG A 70 2.58 -30.49 -11.17
N GLU A 71 1.87 -30.96 -10.15
CA GLU A 71 1.77 -32.39 -9.83
C GLU A 71 1.02 -33.17 -10.93
N LYS A 72 -0.13 -32.65 -11.39
CA LYS A 72 -0.93 -33.28 -12.46
C LYS A 72 -0.12 -33.55 -13.72
N TYR A 73 0.74 -32.62 -14.11
CA TYR A 73 1.56 -32.71 -15.32
C TYR A 73 3.03 -33.11 -15.05
N ARG A 74 3.36 -33.51 -13.81
CA ARG A 74 4.70 -33.94 -13.38
C ARG A 74 5.81 -32.94 -13.74
N LEU A 75 5.52 -31.65 -13.61
CA LEU A 75 6.46 -30.58 -13.90
C LEU A 75 7.50 -30.44 -12.76
N PRO A 76 8.77 -30.15 -13.08
CA PRO A 76 9.82 -29.93 -12.08
C PRO A 76 9.54 -28.70 -11.21
N LYS A 77 10.15 -28.66 -10.03
CA LYS A 77 9.88 -27.65 -9.00
C LYS A 77 10.49 -26.29 -9.29
#